data_AF-A0A0P7X6J9-F1
#
_entry.id   AF-A0A0P7X6J9-F1
#
_cell.length_a   1.000
_cell.length_b   1.000
_cell.length_c   1.000
_cell.angle_alpha   90.00
_cell.angle_beta   90.00
_cell.angle_gamma   90.00
#
_symmetry.space_group_name_H-M   'P 1'
#
loop_
_entity.id
_entity.type
_entity.pdbx_description
1 polymer ?
#
loop_
_entity_poly.entity_id
_entity_poly.type
_entity_poly.pdbx_seq_one_letter_code
_entity_poly.pdbx_strand_id
1 'polypeptide(L)'
;MALKVRELPGFNRSDAESKFLKFVAAEFHERGTPLRKKFSNKLYANEHAKKRGLTAAEQYKIVHDMDALTHDDLGLRVVLKYGKGWSARGVMLLERVAPGLYFEHMSLQTMSLQQIRNIQKKVAGTFSHKEKFWILEEFIQGPQLIGEIPFDYKFYVFRNRIGFITLNDRNTSPSRLAILDGAFRPLRVGPDYYFNKEEETGIVPVIPRAAAELAWWALKLAQDTDAPMVRIDLYDSVKGPMFGEFTFSPGGPHKRKFIFSHAKLDYFDSLMTLAEKDLKGESVPDSAYPSDPASQFSGLINSLSLEEVRALQLPDTKLYSTLSSVAFNNGSRGALRMSELHDRFANNAQTPKEVAVQRQLSKSWGALRDYLKPGVEYDPNAV
;
A
#
# COMPACT_ATOMS: atom_id res chain seq x y z
N MET A 1 -19.10 4.00 19.33
CA MET A 1 -18.98 2.60 19.80
C MET A 1 -17.53 2.04 19.74
N ALA A 2 -16.55 2.83 19.30
CA ALA A 2 -15.12 2.47 19.13
C ALA A 2 -14.33 2.00 20.38
N LEU A 3 -14.83 2.22 21.61
CA LEU A 3 -14.11 1.83 22.83
C LEU A 3 -14.11 0.30 23.08
N LYS A 4 -14.98 -0.48 22.43
CA LYS A 4 -15.21 -1.89 22.80
C LYS A 4 -14.25 -2.92 22.19
N VAL A 5 -13.63 -2.65 21.03
CA VAL A 5 -12.74 -3.64 20.38
C VAL A 5 -11.50 -3.94 21.25
N ARG A 6 -11.02 -2.95 22.02
CA ARG A 6 -9.88 -3.13 22.94
C ARG A 6 -10.21 -3.97 24.17
N GLU A 7 -11.48 -4.23 24.42
CA GLU A 7 -11.93 -5.07 25.53
C GLU A 7 -12.17 -6.51 25.05
N LEU A 8 -12.16 -6.75 23.73
CA LEU A 8 -12.29 -8.09 23.17
C LEU A 8 -11.05 -8.94 23.55
N PRO A 9 -11.26 -10.09 24.21
CA PRO A 9 -10.18 -11.03 24.47
C PRO A 9 -9.44 -11.38 23.17
N GLY A 10 -8.11 -11.31 23.19
CA GLY A 10 -7.29 -11.58 22.01
C GLY A 10 -7.04 -10.37 21.09
N PHE A 11 -7.57 -9.18 21.38
CA PHE A 11 -7.30 -7.92 20.65
C PHE A 11 -6.81 -6.78 21.53
N ASN A 12 -6.72 -7.03 22.83
CA ASN A 12 -6.45 -6.04 23.87
C ASN A 12 -4.97 -5.81 24.18
N ARG A 13 -4.03 -6.31 23.35
CA ARG A 13 -2.59 -6.18 23.62
C ARG A 13 -2.18 -4.71 23.62
N SER A 14 -1.41 -4.31 24.63
CA SER A 14 -0.86 -2.96 24.75
C SER A 14 0.35 -2.76 23.84
N ASP A 15 0.71 -1.51 23.60
CA ASP A 15 1.87 -1.18 22.75
C ASP A 15 3.18 -1.67 23.41
N ALA A 16 3.24 -1.75 24.74
CA ALA A 16 4.42 -2.19 25.47
C ALA A 16 4.67 -3.71 25.39
N GLU A 17 3.62 -4.50 25.16
CA GLU A 17 3.66 -5.96 25.10
C GLU A 17 3.98 -6.50 23.70
N SER A 18 3.89 -5.67 22.66
CA SER A 18 4.25 -6.05 21.28
C SER A 18 5.45 -5.25 20.80
N LYS A 19 6.50 -5.94 20.34
CA LYS A 19 7.68 -5.31 19.74
C LYS A 19 7.32 -4.44 18.53
N PHE A 20 6.43 -4.93 17.68
CA PHE A 20 5.93 -4.22 16.51
C PHE A 20 5.20 -2.94 16.91
N LEU A 21 4.24 -3.00 17.84
CA LEU A 21 3.51 -1.80 18.27
C LEU A 21 4.42 -0.81 18.99
N LYS A 22 5.31 -1.30 19.86
CA LYS A 22 6.32 -0.48 20.55
C LYS A 22 7.20 0.28 19.56
N PHE A 23 7.71 -0.41 18.53
CA PHE A 23 8.53 0.20 17.48
C PHE A 23 7.75 1.29 16.74
N VAL A 24 6.53 0.99 16.30
CA VAL A 24 5.69 1.96 15.58
C VAL A 24 5.39 3.20 16.44
N ALA A 25 5.11 3.01 17.74
CA ALA A 25 4.90 4.11 18.67
C ALA A 25 6.17 4.96 18.84
N ALA A 26 7.33 4.33 19.06
CA ALA A 26 8.61 5.03 19.20
C ALA A 26 8.95 5.84 17.94
N GLU A 27 8.82 5.26 16.75
CA GLU A 27 9.07 5.96 15.47
C GLU A 27 8.16 7.18 15.27
N PHE A 28 6.91 7.10 15.75
CA PHE A 28 5.98 8.23 15.66
C PHE A 28 6.42 9.42 16.52
N HIS A 29 7.00 9.16 17.69
CA HIS A 29 7.46 10.19 18.63
C HIS A 29 8.87 10.71 18.32
N GLU A 30 9.81 9.82 18.01
CA GLU A 30 11.24 10.13 17.92
C GLU A 30 11.70 10.42 16.48
N ARG A 31 10.90 10.03 15.48
CA ARG A 31 11.19 10.17 14.04
C ARG A 31 12.47 9.47 13.57
N GLY A 32 12.94 8.50 14.34
CA GLY A 32 14.03 7.61 13.97
C GLY A 32 15.39 8.29 13.75
N THR A 33 16.29 7.56 13.09
CA THR A 33 17.68 7.96 12.81
C THR A 33 17.76 9.04 11.71
N PRO A 34 18.92 9.68 11.48
CA PRO A 34 19.12 10.58 10.35
C PRO A 34 18.80 9.95 8.99
N LEU A 35 19.10 8.66 8.81
CA LEU A 35 18.79 7.95 7.56
C LEU A 35 17.28 7.80 7.36
N ARG A 36 16.52 7.44 8.40
CA ARG A 36 15.05 7.36 8.33
C ARG A 36 14.41 8.71 8.05
N LYS A 37 14.95 9.79 8.64
CA LYS A 37 14.53 11.17 8.32
C LYS A 37 14.81 11.54 6.86
N LYS A 38 15.95 11.10 6.33
CA LYS A 38 16.32 11.28 4.92
C LYS A 38 15.35 10.54 3.99
N PHE A 39 15.04 9.28 4.26
CA PHE A 39 14.07 8.50 3.47
C PHE A 39 12.62 8.95 3.65
N SER A 40 12.27 9.60 4.76
CA SER A 40 10.96 10.22 4.95
C SER A 40 10.78 11.50 4.10
N ASN A 41 11.86 12.04 3.52
CA ASN A 41 11.79 13.16 2.59
C ASN A 41 11.37 12.66 1.20
N LYS A 42 10.20 13.12 0.73
CA LYS A 42 9.60 12.71 -0.56
C LYS A 42 10.54 12.91 -1.75
N LEU A 43 11.31 13.99 -1.81
CA LEU A 43 12.20 14.26 -2.95
C LEU A 43 13.36 13.26 -2.95
N TYR A 44 14.02 13.09 -1.80
CA TYR A 44 15.12 12.14 -1.68
C TYR A 44 14.67 10.70 -1.95
N ALA A 45 13.53 10.30 -1.39
CA ALA A 45 12.97 8.95 -1.56
C ALA A 45 12.67 8.63 -3.03
N ASN A 46 12.04 9.57 -3.76
CA ASN A 46 11.75 9.41 -5.18
C ASN A 46 13.02 9.24 -6.00
N GLU A 47 14.02 10.10 -5.80
CA GLU A 47 15.29 10.01 -6.51
C GLU A 47 16.07 8.74 -6.18
N HIS A 48 16.00 8.28 -4.93
CA HIS A 48 16.59 7.00 -4.54
C HIS A 48 15.92 5.82 -5.26
N ALA A 49 14.59 5.76 -5.29
CA ALA A 49 13.85 4.70 -5.99
C ALA A 49 14.18 4.67 -7.49
N LYS A 50 14.20 5.85 -8.14
CA LYS A 50 14.58 5.98 -9.56
C LYS A 50 15.99 5.48 -9.84
N LYS A 51 16.97 5.81 -8.99
CA LYS A 51 18.35 5.31 -9.10
C LYS A 51 18.45 3.80 -8.99
N ARG A 52 17.52 3.15 -8.30
CA ARG A 52 17.44 1.68 -8.23
C ARG A 52 16.79 1.05 -9.46
N GLY A 53 16.15 1.83 -10.33
CA GLY A 53 15.43 1.35 -11.51
C GLY A 53 13.92 1.15 -11.30
N LEU A 54 13.38 1.66 -10.18
CA LEU A 54 11.94 1.72 -9.94
C LEU A 54 11.39 3.08 -10.39
N THR A 55 10.33 3.07 -11.20
CA THR A 55 9.67 4.29 -11.62
C THR A 55 8.94 4.97 -10.47
N ALA A 56 8.79 6.30 -10.56
CA ALA A 56 8.00 7.08 -9.62
C ALA A 56 7.33 8.24 -10.38
N ALA A 57 6.32 8.88 -9.78
CA ALA A 57 5.59 9.97 -10.42
C ALA A 57 6.55 11.07 -10.91
N GLU A 58 6.40 11.49 -12.16
CA GLU A 58 7.18 12.60 -12.69
C GLU A 58 6.74 13.91 -12.04
N GLN A 59 7.70 14.68 -11.52
CA GLN A 59 7.42 15.98 -10.89
C GLN A 59 7.67 17.08 -11.90
N TYR A 60 6.60 17.77 -12.30
CA TYR A 60 6.65 18.78 -13.35
C TYR A 60 7.09 20.15 -12.82
N LYS A 61 6.62 20.53 -11.62
CA LYS A 61 6.81 21.88 -11.10
C LYS A 61 6.75 21.91 -9.58
N ILE A 62 7.59 22.75 -8.99
CA ILE A 62 7.48 23.18 -7.59
C ILE A 62 6.94 24.61 -7.56
N VAL A 63 5.89 24.83 -6.78
CA VAL A 63 5.22 26.12 -6.63
C VAL A 63 5.45 26.61 -5.20
N HIS A 64 5.99 27.81 -5.03
CA HIS A 64 6.22 28.42 -3.71
C HIS A 64 5.12 29.43 -3.34
N ASP A 65 4.40 29.96 -4.33
CA ASP A 65 3.25 30.83 -4.14
C ASP A 65 2.03 30.25 -4.85
N MET A 66 1.00 29.90 -4.07
CA MET A 66 -0.23 29.33 -4.58
C MET A 66 -1.03 30.32 -5.46
N ASP A 67 -0.84 31.64 -5.30
CA ASP A 67 -1.48 32.61 -6.19
C ASP A 67 -0.86 32.63 -7.60
N ALA A 68 0.38 32.18 -7.75
CA ALA A 68 1.07 32.06 -9.02
C ALA A 68 0.68 30.81 -9.83
N LEU A 69 -0.06 29.86 -9.23
CA LEU A 69 -0.51 28.64 -9.91
C LEU A 69 -1.52 28.96 -11.02
N THR A 70 -1.23 28.62 -12.28
CA THR A 70 -2.11 28.93 -13.43
C THR A 70 -2.91 27.72 -13.92
N HIS A 71 -3.83 27.95 -14.87
CA HIS A 71 -4.52 26.86 -15.56
C HIS A 71 -3.58 25.99 -16.40
N ASP A 72 -2.57 26.61 -17.02
CA ASP A 72 -1.58 25.93 -17.85
C ASP A 72 -0.69 25.02 -17.01
N ASP A 73 -0.34 25.45 -15.79
CA ASP A 73 0.39 24.62 -14.84
C ASP A 73 -0.35 23.33 -14.47
N LEU A 74 -1.68 23.39 -14.34
CA LEU A 74 -2.49 22.23 -13.96
C LEU A 74 -2.75 21.26 -15.13
N GLY A 75 -2.61 21.73 -16.38
CA GLY A 75 -2.80 20.91 -17.56
C GLY A 75 -4.17 20.21 -17.63
N LEU A 76 -4.18 19.00 -18.21
CA LEU A 76 -5.39 18.16 -18.33
C LEU A 76 -5.60 17.29 -17.09
N ARG A 77 -4.56 16.62 -16.60
CA ARG A 77 -4.60 15.77 -15.40
C ARG A 77 -3.32 15.96 -14.60
N VAL A 78 -3.45 16.22 -13.31
CA VAL A 78 -2.30 16.49 -12.43
C VAL A 78 -2.61 16.12 -10.99
N VAL A 79 -1.57 15.74 -10.26
CA VAL A 79 -1.61 15.66 -8.79
C VAL A 79 -0.98 16.93 -8.23
N LEU A 80 -1.75 17.69 -7.44
CA LEU A 80 -1.28 18.83 -6.68
C LEU A 80 -1.14 18.43 -5.22
N LYS A 81 0.09 18.47 -4.68
CA LYS A 81 0.34 18.12 -3.28
C LYS A 81 1.07 19.20 -2.51
N TYR A 82 0.64 19.47 -1.28
CA TYR A 82 1.44 20.24 -0.32
C TYR A 82 2.68 19.44 0.09
N GLY A 83 3.87 19.98 -0.17
CA GLY A 83 5.14 19.25 -0.03
C GLY A 83 5.41 18.75 1.38
N LYS A 84 5.02 19.54 2.40
CA LYS A 84 5.22 19.23 3.82
C LYS A 84 4.00 18.58 4.51
N GLY A 85 2.95 18.23 3.76
CA GLY A 85 1.74 17.61 4.32
C GLY A 85 1.91 16.12 4.64
N TRP A 86 1.04 15.61 5.53
CA TRP A 86 0.89 14.18 5.86
C TRP A 86 -0.58 13.73 5.82
N SER A 87 -0.81 12.41 5.87
CA SER A 87 -2.16 11.80 5.85
C SER A 87 -3.00 12.16 4.61
N ALA A 88 -2.37 12.29 3.44
CA ALA A 88 -2.99 12.78 2.20
C ALA A 88 -3.63 14.18 2.29
N ARG A 89 -3.45 14.92 3.40
CA ARG A 89 -3.96 16.28 3.54
C ARG A 89 -3.22 17.20 2.59
N GLY A 90 -3.97 17.86 1.72
CA GLY A 90 -3.42 18.78 0.71
C GLY A 90 -2.92 18.06 -0.53
N VAL A 91 -3.28 16.79 -0.73
CA VAL A 91 -3.18 16.11 -2.01
C VAL A 91 -4.53 16.29 -2.73
N MET A 92 -4.48 16.70 -4.00
CA MET A 92 -5.63 16.86 -4.88
C MET A 92 -5.33 16.18 -6.22
N LEU A 93 -6.27 15.36 -6.70
CA LEU A 93 -6.16 14.64 -7.96
C LEU A 93 -7.08 15.33 -8.96
N LEU A 94 -6.52 16.20 -9.79
CA LEU A 94 -7.26 17.15 -10.60
C LEU A 94 -7.34 16.70 -12.05
N GLU A 95 -8.53 16.77 -12.62
CA GLU A 95 -8.80 16.56 -14.04
C GLU A 95 -9.59 17.75 -14.60
N ARG A 96 -9.10 18.38 -15.66
CA ARG A 96 -9.80 19.49 -16.31
C ARG A 96 -11.01 18.96 -17.07
N VAL A 97 -12.20 19.37 -16.66
CA VAL A 97 -13.48 18.95 -17.28
C VAL A 97 -14.12 20.03 -18.15
N ALA A 98 -13.74 21.30 -17.96
CA ALA A 98 -14.15 22.43 -18.78
C ALA A 98 -13.13 23.59 -18.64
N PRO A 99 -13.21 24.65 -19.47
CA PRO A 99 -12.41 25.85 -19.27
C PRO A 99 -12.60 26.41 -17.85
N GLY A 100 -11.52 26.50 -17.07
CA GLY A 100 -11.56 27.04 -15.71
C GLY A 100 -11.99 26.07 -14.61
N LEU A 101 -12.46 24.86 -14.95
CA LEU A 101 -13.06 23.90 -14.01
C LEU A 101 -12.32 22.55 -14.01
N TYR A 102 -12.11 22.03 -12.82
CA TYR A 102 -11.43 20.76 -12.57
C TYR A 102 -12.27 19.87 -11.67
N PHE A 103 -12.39 18.60 -12.00
CA PHE A 103 -12.90 17.57 -11.12
C PHE A 103 -11.77 17.10 -10.19
N GLU A 104 -12.01 17.12 -8.89
CA GLU A 104 -11.08 16.62 -7.86
C GLU A 104 -11.52 15.22 -7.42
N HIS A 105 -10.76 14.20 -7.82
CA HIS A 105 -11.14 12.80 -7.72
C HIS A 105 -11.24 12.26 -6.27
N MET A 106 -10.60 12.88 -5.27
CA MET A 106 -10.71 12.41 -3.89
C MET A 106 -11.98 12.90 -3.18
N SER A 107 -12.38 14.15 -3.42
CA SER A 107 -13.58 14.76 -2.84
C SER A 107 -14.82 14.59 -3.71
N LEU A 108 -14.65 14.15 -4.96
CA LEU A 108 -15.70 13.99 -5.97
C LEU A 108 -16.43 15.31 -6.26
N GLN A 109 -15.67 16.41 -6.30
CA GLN A 109 -16.21 17.75 -6.50
C GLN A 109 -15.56 18.45 -7.68
N THR A 110 -16.36 19.22 -8.43
CA THR A 110 -15.85 20.16 -9.43
C THR A 110 -15.49 21.49 -8.77
N MET A 111 -14.30 21.99 -9.07
CA MET A 111 -13.71 23.18 -8.47
C MET A 111 -13.11 24.12 -9.52
N SER A 112 -13.20 25.42 -9.27
CA SER A 112 -12.42 26.43 -9.97
C SER A 112 -10.98 26.50 -9.43
N LEU A 113 -10.07 27.10 -10.21
CA LEU A 113 -8.70 27.37 -9.77
C LEU A 113 -8.65 28.15 -8.45
N GLN A 114 -9.53 29.14 -8.26
CA GLN A 114 -9.56 29.92 -7.02
C GLN A 114 -9.97 29.06 -5.81
N GLN A 115 -10.91 28.13 -5.98
CA GLN A 115 -11.28 27.18 -4.93
C GLN A 115 -10.12 26.25 -4.58
N ILE A 116 -9.43 25.71 -5.58
CA ILE A 116 -8.23 24.87 -5.41
C ILE A 116 -7.17 25.62 -4.59
N ARG A 117 -6.84 26.85 -4.98
CA ARG A 117 -5.87 27.71 -4.27
C ARG A 117 -6.28 27.94 -2.82
N ASN A 118 -7.54 28.31 -2.58
CA ASN A 118 -8.06 28.58 -1.23
C ASN A 118 -7.97 27.34 -0.32
N ILE A 119 -8.34 26.17 -0.84
CA ILE A 119 -8.27 24.90 -0.11
C ILE A 119 -6.80 24.58 0.23
N GLN A 120 -5.89 24.67 -0.73
CA GLN A 120 -4.47 24.38 -0.53
C GLN A 120 -3.80 25.33 0.47
N LYS A 121 -4.11 26.63 0.39
CA LYS A 121 -3.66 27.63 1.39
C LYS A 121 -4.18 27.32 2.78
N LYS A 122 -5.48 27.01 2.90
CA LYS A 122 -6.10 26.64 4.18
C LYS A 122 -5.41 25.41 4.77
N VAL A 123 -5.20 24.36 3.96
CA VAL A 123 -4.50 23.15 4.39
C VAL A 123 -3.07 23.46 4.82
N ALA A 124 -2.29 24.19 4.02
CA ALA A 124 -0.93 24.59 4.37
C ALA A 124 -0.87 25.41 5.66
N GLY A 125 -1.88 26.25 5.94
CA GLY A 125 -2.02 27.01 7.18
C GLY A 125 -2.24 26.15 8.43
N THR A 126 -2.67 24.90 8.29
CA THR A 126 -2.80 23.96 9.43
C THR A 126 -1.49 23.27 9.82
N PHE A 127 -0.40 23.52 9.09
CA PHE A 127 0.92 22.97 9.36
C PHE A 127 1.85 24.09 9.85
N SER A 128 2.66 23.81 10.86
CA SER A 128 3.56 24.79 11.51
C SER A 128 4.86 25.07 10.73
N HIS A 129 4.92 24.70 9.44
CA HIS A 129 6.13 24.88 8.63
C HIS A 129 6.25 26.32 8.13
N LYS A 130 7.44 26.92 8.34
CA LYS A 130 7.75 28.29 7.89
C LYS A 130 7.75 28.39 6.36
N GLU A 131 8.40 27.44 5.70
CA GLU A 131 8.44 27.37 4.24
C GLU A 131 7.27 26.54 3.72
N LYS A 132 6.52 27.11 2.77
CA LYS A 132 5.41 26.46 2.10
C LYS A 132 5.79 26.26 0.63
N PHE A 133 5.55 25.05 0.14
CA PHE A 133 5.66 24.75 -1.28
C PHE A 133 4.70 23.63 -1.64
N TRP A 134 4.34 23.58 -2.92
CA TRP A 134 3.50 22.56 -3.52
C TRP A 134 4.22 21.92 -4.69
N ILE A 135 3.90 20.66 -4.94
CA ILE A 135 4.47 19.87 -6.03
C ILE A 135 3.32 19.55 -6.98
N LEU A 136 3.54 19.80 -8.26
CA LEU A 136 2.73 19.29 -9.36
C LEU A 136 3.42 18.05 -9.92
N GLU A 137 2.70 16.94 -9.99
CA GLU A 137 3.23 15.68 -10.49
C GLU A 137 2.23 14.88 -11.33
N GLU A 138 2.74 13.84 -11.98
CA GLU A 138 1.99 12.91 -12.81
C GLU A 138 0.76 12.33 -12.09
N PHE A 139 -0.38 12.35 -12.79
CA PHE A 139 -1.54 11.58 -12.40
C PHE A 139 -1.32 10.11 -12.80
N ILE A 140 -0.99 9.27 -11.84
CA ILE A 140 -0.77 7.83 -12.07
C ILE A 140 -2.10 7.16 -12.41
N GLN A 141 -2.10 6.32 -13.45
CA GLN A 141 -3.24 5.47 -13.82
C GLN A 141 -2.96 4.01 -13.46
N GLY A 142 -3.93 3.38 -12.79
CA GLY A 142 -3.90 1.95 -12.48
C GLY A 142 -4.39 1.08 -13.65
N PRO A 143 -4.06 -0.22 -13.68
CA PRO A 143 -4.58 -1.14 -14.69
C PRO A 143 -6.04 -1.56 -14.46
N GLN A 144 -6.65 -1.24 -13.32
CA GLN A 144 -8.03 -1.62 -12.95
C GLN A 144 -9.08 -0.65 -13.51
N LEU A 145 -10.30 -1.15 -13.78
CA LEU A 145 -11.49 -0.36 -14.14
C LEU A 145 -12.36 -0.03 -12.91
N ILE A 146 -11.75 0.07 -11.72
CA ILE A 146 -12.44 0.27 -10.42
C ILE A 146 -12.25 1.74 -9.97
N GLY A 147 -12.42 2.66 -10.91
CA GLY A 147 -12.16 4.10 -10.72
C GLY A 147 -10.84 4.57 -11.35
N GLU A 148 -10.61 5.88 -11.26
CA GLU A 148 -9.47 6.57 -11.89
C GLU A 148 -8.23 6.59 -11.00
N ILE A 149 -8.41 6.50 -9.67
CA ILE A 149 -7.31 6.53 -8.71
C ILE A 149 -6.77 5.11 -8.55
N PRO A 150 -5.47 4.86 -8.78
CA PRO A 150 -4.88 3.55 -8.55
C PRO A 150 -4.98 3.19 -7.07
N PHE A 151 -5.16 1.90 -6.81
CA PHE A 151 -5.08 1.38 -5.45
C PHE A 151 -3.72 1.67 -4.82
N ASP A 152 -3.74 2.09 -3.57
CA ASP A 152 -2.55 2.45 -2.79
C ASP A 152 -2.16 1.25 -1.90
N TYR A 153 -1.17 0.49 -2.37
CA TYR A 153 -0.66 -0.71 -1.70
C TYR A 153 0.47 -0.34 -0.75
N LYS A 154 0.26 -0.58 0.54
CA LYS A 154 1.27 -0.28 1.57
C LYS A 154 1.78 -1.56 2.19
N PHE A 155 3.00 -1.92 1.83
CA PHE A 155 3.69 -3.12 2.28
C PHE A 155 4.38 -2.84 3.61
N TYR A 156 4.04 -3.58 4.67
CA TYR A 156 4.72 -3.49 5.96
C TYR A 156 5.82 -4.54 5.98
N VAL A 157 7.06 -4.10 5.75
CA VAL A 157 8.20 -4.97 5.48
C VAL A 157 9.13 -5.01 6.68
N PHE A 158 9.34 -6.21 7.21
CA PHE A 158 10.25 -6.53 8.30
C PHE A 158 11.56 -7.03 7.70
N ARG A 159 12.36 -6.08 7.16
CA ARG A 159 13.58 -6.31 6.37
C ARG A 159 13.33 -7.23 5.17
N ASN A 160 13.45 -8.55 5.38
CA ASN A 160 13.40 -9.58 4.34
C ASN A 160 12.03 -10.28 4.23
N ARG A 161 11.01 -9.84 4.98
CA ARG A 161 9.66 -10.42 4.96
C ARG A 161 8.59 -9.34 4.92
N ILE A 162 7.58 -9.54 4.09
CA ILE A 162 6.36 -8.73 4.14
C ILE A 162 5.46 -9.36 5.20
N GLY A 163 5.15 -8.61 6.26
CA GLY A 163 4.24 -9.10 7.30
C GLY A 163 2.79 -9.01 6.84
N PHE A 164 2.39 -7.84 6.35
CA PHE A 164 1.05 -7.59 5.82
C PHE A 164 1.06 -6.42 4.84
N ILE A 165 -0.03 -6.27 4.10
CA ILE A 165 -0.23 -5.22 3.11
C ILE A 165 -1.57 -4.56 3.41
N THR A 166 -1.59 -3.23 3.52
CA THR A 166 -2.86 -2.48 3.51
C THR A 166 -3.16 -2.01 2.10
N LEU A 167 -4.38 -2.24 1.64
CA LEU A 167 -4.91 -1.78 0.37
C LEU A 167 -5.89 -0.64 0.62
N ASN A 168 -5.55 0.57 0.18
CA ASN A 168 -6.45 1.71 0.27
C ASN A 168 -7.16 1.96 -1.07
N ASP A 169 -8.48 2.02 -1.02
CA ASP A 169 -9.31 2.57 -2.10
C ASP A 169 -9.58 4.05 -1.83
N ARG A 170 -9.12 4.91 -2.74
CA ARG A 170 -9.32 6.36 -2.67
C ARG A 170 -10.37 6.85 -3.66
N ASN A 171 -10.99 5.97 -4.44
CA ASN A 171 -12.08 6.30 -5.35
C ASN A 171 -13.41 6.54 -4.60
N THR A 172 -13.42 6.36 -3.28
CA THR A 172 -14.56 6.64 -2.41
C THR A 172 -14.20 7.68 -1.34
N SER A 173 -15.21 8.40 -0.86
CA SER A 173 -15.11 9.31 0.28
C SER A 173 -16.15 8.92 1.34
N PRO A 174 -15.75 8.47 2.55
CA PRO A 174 -14.36 8.26 2.99
C PRO A 174 -13.64 7.15 2.21
N SER A 175 -12.30 7.19 2.22
CA SER A 175 -11.47 6.11 1.67
C SER A 175 -11.69 4.81 2.44
N ARG A 176 -11.65 3.69 1.72
CA ARG A 176 -11.88 2.36 2.29
C ARG A 176 -10.61 1.52 2.29
N LEU A 177 -10.58 0.49 3.12
CA LEU A 177 -9.35 -0.25 3.45
C LEU A 177 -9.58 -1.77 3.45
N ALA A 178 -8.63 -2.52 2.91
CA ALA A 178 -8.51 -3.96 3.15
C ALA A 178 -7.11 -4.30 3.65
N ILE A 179 -6.97 -5.43 4.35
CA ILE A 179 -5.68 -5.94 4.81
C ILE A 179 -5.45 -7.32 4.19
N LEU A 180 -4.29 -7.49 3.58
CA LEU A 180 -3.79 -8.74 3.03
C LEU A 180 -2.58 -9.21 3.86
N ASP A 181 -2.30 -10.50 3.87
CA ASP A 181 -1.00 -11.00 4.31
C ASP A 181 0.12 -10.65 3.30
N GLY A 182 1.37 -10.96 3.65
CA GLY A 182 2.52 -10.73 2.76
C GLY A 182 2.54 -11.56 1.47
N ALA A 183 1.60 -12.49 1.27
CA ALA A 183 1.38 -13.21 0.03
C ALA A 183 0.08 -12.81 -0.68
N PHE A 184 -0.47 -11.63 -0.39
CA PHE A 184 -1.69 -11.09 -0.99
C PHE A 184 -2.97 -11.89 -0.71
N ARG A 185 -3.00 -12.71 0.36
CA ARG A 185 -4.24 -13.38 0.79
C ARG A 185 -5.02 -12.46 1.71
N PRO A 186 -6.35 -12.32 1.54
CA PRO A 186 -7.15 -11.51 2.45
C PRO A 186 -7.04 -11.96 3.90
N LEU A 187 -6.77 -11.02 4.80
CA LEU A 187 -7.01 -11.23 6.22
C LEU A 187 -8.51 -11.08 6.52
N ARG A 188 -8.99 -11.78 7.54
CA ARG A 188 -10.41 -11.81 7.90
C ARG A 188 -10.68 -10.85 9.06
N VAL A 189 -11.69 -10.00 8.88
CA VAL A 189 -12.28 -9.24 9.98
C VAL A 189 -12.86 -10.22 10.98
N GLY A 190 -12.63 -9.98 12.28
CA GLY A 190 -12.93 -10.95 13.33
C GLY A 190 -11.68 -11.73 13.71
N PRO A 191 -11.33 -12.84 13.04
CA PRO A 191 -10.21 -13.69 13.47
C PRO A 191 -8.83 -13.03 13.40
N ASP A 192 -8.57 -12.19 12.39
CA ASP A 192 -7.22 -11.64 12.16
C ASP A 192 -7.11 -10.18 12.64
N TYR A 193 -8.16 -9.39 12.46
CA TYR A 193 -8.18 -7.97 12.83
C TYR A 193 -9.60 -7.41 12.96
N TYR A 194 -9.70 -6.21 13.52
CA TYR A 194 -10.91 -5.38 13.52
C TYR A 194 -10.59 -3.94 13.12
N PHE A 195 -11.55 -3.24 12.53
CA PHE A 195 -11.50 -1.79 12.41
C PHE A 195 -11.98 -1.14 13.71
N ASN A 196 -11.30 -0.06 14.13
CA ASN A 196 -11.60 0.63 15.38
C ASN A 196 -12.39 1.93 15.16
N LYS A 197 -12.54 2.37 13.90
CA LYS A 197 -13.26 3.60 13.55
C LYS A 197 -14.46 3.27 12.68
N GLU A 198 -15.61 3.82 13.06
CA GLU A 198 -16.88 3.71 12.31
C GLU A 198 -16.75 4.24 10.86
N GLU A 199 -15.81 5.16 10.62
CA GLU A 199 -15.53 5.72 9.29
C GLU A 199 -14.69 4.80 8.38
N GLU A 200 -14.06 3.75 8.94
CA GLU A 200 -13.27 2.80 8.15
C GLU A 200 -14.14 1.62 7.75
N THR A 201 -14.61 1.68 6.50
CA THR A 201 -15.34 0.57 5.88
C THR A 201 -14.37 -0.31 5.09
N GLY A 202 -14.62 -1.62 5.11
CA GLY A 202 -13.83 -2.55 4.33
C GLY A 202 -14.09 -2.42 2.83
N ILE A 203 -13.11 -2.82 2.03
CA ILE A 203 -13.29 -3.09 0.59
C ILE A 203 -13.11 -4.56 0.29
N VAL A 204 -13.65 -4.97 -0.86
CA VAL A 204 -13.18 -6.19 -1.51
C VAL A 204 -11.70 -6.02 -1.86
N PRO A 205 -10.80 -6.90 -1.37
CA PRO A 205 -9.39 -6.79 -1.69
C PRO A 205 -9.13 -7.04 -3.19
N VAL A 206 -8.17 -6.32 -3.76
CA VAL A 206 -7.73 -6.47 -5.15
C VAL A 206 -6.24 -6.82 -5.16
N ILE A 207 -5.89 -7.99 -5.71
CA ILE A 207 -4.49 -8.39 -5.90
C ILE A 207 -3.94 -7.65 -7.13
N PRO A 208 -2.81 -6.94 -7.02
CA PRO A 208 -2.27 -6.15 -8.12
C PRO A 208 -1.81 -7.05 -9.28
N ARG A 209 -1.85 -6.52 -10.50
CA ARG A 209 -1.39 -7.20 -11.72
C ARG A 209 0.09 -7.56 -11.60
N ALA A 210 0.91 -6.60 -11.20
CA ALA A 210 2.35 -6.79 -10.99
C ALA A 210 2.70 -7.22 -9.54
N ALA A 211 1.88 -8.07 -8.90
CA ALA A 211 2.04 -8.45 -7.49
C ALA A 211 3.43 -8.94 -7.09
N ALA A 212 4.04 -9.80 -7.91
CA ALA A 212 5.39 -10.31 -7.64
C ALA A 212 6.44 -9.19 -7.69
N GLU A 213 6.37 -8.29 -8.68
CA GLU A 213 7.32 -7.17 -8.82
C GLU A 213 7.13 -6.11 -7.74
N LEU A 214 5.90 -5.81 -7.34
CA LEU A 214 5.64 -4.93 -6.19
C LEU A 214 6.22 -5.51 -4.89
N ALA A 215 6.00 -6.80 -4.63
CA ALA A 215 6.57 -7.46 -3.47
C ALA A 215 8.11 -7.45 -3.51
N TRP A 216 8.71 -7.66 -4.69
CA TRP A 216 10.15 -7.60 -4.88
C TRP A 216 10.70 -6.21 -4.54
N TRP A 217 10.10 -5.15 -5.09
CA TRP A 217 10.49 -3.78 -4.81
C TRP A 217 10.33 -3.41 -3.34
N ALA A 218 9.23 -3.81 -2.71
CA ALA A 218 9.02 -3.57 -1.28
C ALA A 218 10.13 -4.20 -0.43
N LEU A 219 10.51 -5.45 -0.73
CA LEU A 219 11.59 -6.17 -0.04
C LEU A 219 12.96 -5.50 -0.27
N LYS A 220 13.31 -5.15 -1.51
CA LYS A 220 14.62 -4.53 -1.81
C LYS A 220 14.75 -3.13 -1.25
N LEU A 221 13.71 -2.31 -1.34
CA LEU A 221 13.74 -0.95 -0.77
C LEU A 221 13.81 -0.97 0.76
N ALA A 222 13.18 -1.95 1.43
CA ALA A 222 13.28 -2.07 2.88
C ALA A 222 14.71 -2.36 3.36
N GLN A 223 15.49 -3.10 2.58
CA GLN A 223 16.89 -3.41 2.87
C GLN A 223 17.82 -2.18 2.83
N ASP A 224 17.44 -1.13 2.11
CA ASP A 224 18.20 0.13 2.03
C ASP A 224 18.10 0.98 3.31
N THR A 225 17.25 0.59 4.25
CA THR A 225 17.01 1.31 5.50
C THR A 225 17.68 0.64 6.69
N ASP A 226 17.91 1.41 7.75
CA ASP A 226 18.41 0.93 9.04
C ASP A 226 17.27 0.55 10.01
N ALA A 227 16.04 0.42 9.51
CA ALA A 227 14.86 0.14 10.33
C ALA A 227 14.52 -1.37 10.34
N PRO A 228 14.16 -1.95 11.49
CA PRO A 228 13.70 -3.35 11.54
C PRO A 228 12.38 -3.54 10.80
N MET A 229 11.57 -2.49 10.71
CA MET A 229 10.36 -2.45 9.90
C MET A 229 10.22 -1.10 9.21
N VAL A 230 9.78 -1.13 7.95
CA VAL A 230 9.38 0.05 7.20
C VAL A 230 8.15 -0.26 6.36
N ARG A 231 7.24 0.70 6.27
CA ARG A 231 6.13 0.63 5.33
C ARG A 231 6.57 1.23 3.99
N ILE A 232 6.42 0.46 2.91
CA ILE A 232 6.70 0.90 1.54
C ILE A 232 5.37 1.04 0.80
N ASP A 233 5.08 2.25 0.33
CA ASP A 233 3.89 2.52 -0.46
C ASP A 233 4.25 2.37 -1.94
N LEU A 234 3.49 1.55 -2.66
CA LEU A 234 3.67 1.29 -4.08
C LEU A 234 2.32 1.34 -4.80
N TYR A 235 2.38 1.66 -6.09
CA TYR A 235 1.24 1.62 -6.99
C TYR A 235 1.45 0.58 -8.07
N ASP A 236 0.40 -0.17 -8.39
CA ASP A 236 0.31 -0.95 -9.61
C ASP A 236 -0.18 -0.01 -10.72
N SER A 237 0.71 0.41 -11.62
CA SER A 237 0.34 1.30 -12.73
C SER A 237 0.28 0.56 -14.05
N VAL A 238 -0.32 1.18 -15.07
CA VAL A 238 -0.27 0.66 -16.45
C VAL A 238 1.15 0.53 -17.00
N LYS A 239 2.11 1.30 -16.46
CA LYS A 239 3.54 1.26 -16.82
C LYS A 239 4.35 0.27 -15.97
N GLY A 240 3.70 -0.43 -15.03
CA GLY A 240 4.35 -1.32 -14.05
C GLY A 240 4.39 -0.71 -12.64
N PRO A 241 5.13 -1.34 -11.71
CA PRO A 241 5.26 -0.86 -10.34
C PRO A 241 5.79 0.57 -10.25
N MET A 242 5.15 1.40 -9.43
CA MET A 242 5.62 2.75 -9.13
C MET A 242 5.82 2.97 -7.64
N PHE A 243 6.89 3.69 -7.30
CA PHE A 243 7.18 4.10 -5.94
C PHE A 243 6.23 5.21 -5.46
N GLY A 244 5.74 5.07 -4.23
CA GLY A 244 4.98 6.11 -3.52
C GLY A 244 5.80 6.79 -2.42
N GLU A 245 6.03 6.09 -1.31
CA GLU A 245 6.76 6.64 -0.15
C GLU A 245 7.37 5.57 0.75
N PHE A 246 8.41 5.96 1.50
CA PHE A 246 8.82 5.27 2.73
C PHE A 246 8.05 5.85 3.91
N THR A 247 7.57 5.00 4.81
CA THR A 247 6.99 5.43 6.09
C THR A 247 7.47 4.54 7.23
N PHE A 248 8.21 5.13 8.18
CA PHE A 248 8.70 4.45 9.38
C PHE A 248 7.71 4.54 10.55
N SER A 249 6.82 5.54 10.54
CA SER A 249 5.83 5.79 11.57
C SER A 249 4.40 5.64 11.03
N PRO A 250 3.94 4.42 10.66
CA PRO A 250 2.66 4.24 10.00
C PRO A 250 1.49 4.55 10.94
N GLY A 251 0.66 5.52 10.53
CA GLY A 251 -0.47 5.98 11.33
C GLY A 251 -1.59 4.96 11.52
N GLY A 252 -1.69 3.92 10.68
CA GLY A 252 -2.70 2.86 10.78
C GLY A 252 -2.60 2.11 12.11
N PRO A 253 -1.50 1.36 12.33
CA PRO A 253 -1.26 0.68 13.60
C PRO A 253 -1.13 1.66 14.78
N HIS A 254 -0.38 2.78 14.63
CA HIS A 254 -0.15 3.72 15.74
C HIS A 254 -1.45 4.33 16.28
N LYS A 255 -2.32 4.83 15.40
CA LYS A 255 -3.61 5.42 15.81
C LYS A 255 -4.69 4.37 16.01
N ARG A 256 -4.32 3.08 15.96
CA ARG A 256 -5.21 1.92 16.03
C ARG A 256 -6.43 2.11 15.13
N LYS A 257 -6.20 2.41 13.86
CA LYS A 257 -7.24 2.44 12.82
C LYS A 257 -7.83 1.05 12.60
N PHE A 258 -6.94 0.07 12.58
CA PHE A 258 -7.23 -1.34 12.74
C PHE A 258 -6.42 -1.92 13.92
N ILE A 259 -6.94 -2.97 14.53
CA ILE A 259 -6.35 -3.69 15.67
C ILE A 259 -6.20 -5.15 15.27
N PHE A 260 -5.00 -5.70 15.42
CA PHE A 260 -4.71 -7.09 15.10
C PHE A 260 -5.00 -8.02 16.27
N SER A 261 -5.31 -9.28 15.95
CA SER A 261 -5.38 -10.33 16.96
C SER A 261 -4.00 -10.58 17.58
N HIS A 262 -3.97 -11.14 18.79
CA HIS A 262 -2.75 -11.53 19.48
C HIS A 262 -1.89 -12.45 18.60
N ALA A 263 -2.50 -13.42 17.91
CA ALA A 263 -1.80 -14.32 17.01
C ALA A 263 -1.09 -13.58 15.86
N LYS A 264 -1.71 -12.52 15.31
CA LYS A 264 -1.07 -11.68 14.29
C LYS A 264 0.03 -10.80 14.88
N LEU A 265 -0.17 -10.26 16.08
CA LEU A 265 0.89 -9.52 16.78
C LEU A 265 2.08 -10.40 17.12
N ASP A 266 1.87 -11.65 17.57
CA ASP A 266 2.93 -12.63 17.81
C ASP A 266 3.73 -12.92 16.53
N TYR A 267 3.02 -13.09 15.41
CA TYR A 267 3.65 -13.24 14.11
C TYR A 267 4.52 -12.02 13.75
N PHE A 268 3.99 -10.79 13.86
CA PHE A 268 4.76 -9.58 13.58
C PHE A 268 5.94 -9.37 14.54
N ASP A 269 5.77 -9.69 15.82
CA ASP A 269 6.81 -9.59 16.84
C ASP A 269 7.96 -10.59 16.60
N SER A 270 7.63 -11.78 16.06
CA SER A 270 8.62 -12.75 15.60
C SER A 270 9.43 -12.18 14.42
N LEU A 271 8.77 -11.57 13.44
CA LEU A 271 9.44 -10.94 12.29
C LEU A 271 10.31 -9.76 12.73
N MET A 272 9.84 -8.92 13.66
CA MET A 272 10.64 -7.85 14.26
C MET A 272 11.93 -8.39 14.88
N THR A 273 11.82 -9.47 15.65
CA THR A 273 12.99 -10.09 16.30
C THR A 273 14.02 -10.57 15.29
N LEU A 274 13.56 -11.20 14.20
CA LEU A 274 14.46 -11.66 13.13
C LEU A 274 15.07 -10.48 12.35
N ALA A 275 14.30 -9.43 12.09
CA ALA A 275 14.78 -8.21 11.45
C ALA A 275 15.84 -7.46 12.30
N GLU A 276 15.66 -7.42 13.62
CA GLU A 276 16.64 -6.85 14.56
C GLU A 276 17.97 -7.62 14.55
N LYS A 277 17.92 -8.95 14.45
CA LYS A 277 19.11 -9.80 14.33
C LYS A 277 19.85 -9.55 13.02
N ASP A 278 19.12 -9.53 11.91
CA ASP A 278 19.66 -9.23 10.57
C ASP A 278 20.36 -7.85 10.54
N LEU A 279 19.77 -6.82 11.17
CA LEU A 279 20.37 -5.49 11.27
C LEU A 279 21.67 -5.45 12.09
N LYS A 280 21.85 -6.38 13.04
CA LYS A 280 23.09 -6.53 13.81
C LYS A 280 24.15 -7.35 13.04
N GLY A 281 23.85 -7.76 11.81
CA GLY A 281 24.72 -8.62 11.02
C GLY A 281 24.69 -10.09 11.45
N GLU A 282 23.72 -10.50 12.26
CA GLU A 282 23.53 -11.91 12.60
C GLU A 282 22.93 -12.66 11.41
N SER A 283 23.46 -13.84 11.10
CA SER A 283 22.89 -14.70 10.05
C SER A 283 21.53 -15.25 10.48
N VAL A 284 20.48 -14.92 9.73
CA VAL A 284 19.12 -15.44 9.93
C VAL A 284 18.79 -16.42 8.81
N PRO A 285 18.83 -17.74 9.05
CA PRO A 285 18.50 -18.71 8.00
C PRO A 285 17.01 -18.64 7.65
N ASP A 286 16.67 -19.00 6.41
CA ASP A 286 15.27 -18.98 5.94
C ASP A 286 14.34 -19.85 6.80
N SER A 287 14.86 -20.93 7.40
CA SER A 287 14.14 -21.83 8.31
C SER A 287 13.79 -21.20 9.66
N ALA A 288 14.37 -20.05 10.02
CA ALA A 288 14.02 -19.32 11.23
C ALA A 288 12.72 -18.52 11.08
N TYR A 289 12.30 -18.25 9.84
CA TYR A 289 11.04 -17.56 9.58
C TYR A 289 9.87 -18.54 9.70
N PRO A 290 8.65 -18.05 10.05
CA PRO A 290 7.47 -18.89 10.10
C PRO A 290 7.23 -19.62 8.77
N SER A 291 6.75 -20.86 8.82
CA SER A 291 6.50 -21.67 7.63
C SER A 291 5.20 -21.31 6.89
N ASP A 292 4.68 -20.10 7.14
CA ASP A 292 3.42 -19.65 6.59
C ASP A 292 3.58 -19.17 5.13
N PRO A 293 2.49 -19.10 4.36
CA PRO A 293 2.53 -18.69 2.96
C PRO A 293 3.12 -17.30 2.71
N ALA A 294 2.94 -16.32 3.60
CA ALA A 294 3.49 -14.98 3.45
C ALA A 294 5.01 -14.96 3.61
N SER A 295 5.52 -15.67 4.62
CA SER A 295 6.96 -15.82 4.83
C SER A 295 7.64 -16.59 3.70
N GLN A 296 7.03 -17.68 3.26
CA GLN A 296 7.54 -18.48 2.13
C GLN A 296 7.55 -17.69 0.82
N PHE A 297 6.48 -16.94 0.53
CA PHE A 297 6.42 -16.10 -0.66
C PHE A 297 7.48 -14.99 -0.63
N SER A 298 7.65 -14.33 0.51
CA SER A 298 8.69 -13.30 0.66
C SER A 298 10.10 -13.88 0.45
N GLY A 299 10.38 -15.09 0.98
CA GLY A 299 11.64 -15.80 0.74
C GLY A 299 11.86 -16.12 -0.73
N LEU A 300 10.83 -16.68 -1.39
CA LEU A 300 10.85 -16.97 -2.83
C LEU A 300 11.13 -15.71 -3.66
N ILE A 301 10.39 -14.62 -3.42
CA ILE A 301 10.56 -13.36 -4.14
C ILE A 301 11.96 -12.77 -3.88
N ASN A 302 12.48 -12.85 -2.66
CA ASN A 302 13.83 -12.35 -2.37
C ASN A 302 14.94 -13.12 -3.09
N SER A 303 14.70 -14.39 -3.43
CA SER A 303 15.63 -15.25 -4.18
C SER A 303 15.68 -14.97 -5.68
N LEU A 304 14.83 -14.07 -6.17
CA LEU A 304 14.78 -13.68 -7.58
C LEU A 304 15.58 -12.39 -7.82
N SER A 305 16.23 -12.31 -8.97
CA SER A 305 16.71 -11.09 -9.60
C SER A 305 15.54 -10.26 -10.14
N LEU A 306 15.80 -8.98 -10.45
CA LEU A 306 14.79 -8.12 -11.05
C LEU A 306 14.38 -8.61 -12.44
N GLU A 307 15.35 -9.12 -13.20
CA GLU A 307 15.17 -9.69 -14.53
C GLU A 307 14.26 -10.92 -14.48
N GLU A 308 14.51 -11.86 -13.54
CA GLU A 308 13.64 -13.03 -13.34
C GLU A 308 12.21 -12.61 -12.98
N VAL A 309 12.03 -11.60 -12.12
CA VAL A 309 10.69 -11.12 -11.74
C VAL A 309 9.98 -10.44 -12.90
N ARG A 310 10.68 -9.62 -13.70
CA ARG A 310 10.11 -8.95 -14.88
C ARG A 310 9.83 -9.91 -16.04
N ALA A 311 10.51 -11.05 -16.08
CA ALA A 311 10.25 -12.11 -17.04
C ALA A 311 8.99 -12.94 -16.69
N LEU A 312 8.45 -12.81 -15.48
CA LEU A 312 7.21 -13.51 -15.10
C LEU A 312 6.07 -13.12 -16.03
N GLN A 313 5.37 -14.13 -16.54
CA GLN A 313 4.17 -13.90 -17.33
C GLN A 313 3.11 -13.15 -16.51
N LEU A 314 2.73 -11.97 -17.00
CA LEU A 314 1.64 -11.18 -16.43
C LEU A 314 0.35 -11.40 -17.23
N PRO A 315 -0.82 -11.30 -16.58
CA PRO A 315 -2.08 -11.17 -17.28
C PRO A 315 -2.04 -9.96 -18.23
N ASP A 316 -2.66 -10.09 -19.41
CA ASP A 316 -2.95 -8.95 -20.27
C ASP A 316 -3.72 -7.88 -19.47
N THR A 317 -3.42 -6.60 -19.71
CA THR A 317 -3.98 -5.50 -18.92
C THR A 317 -5.51 -5.45 -19.02
N LYS A 318 -6.09 -5.63 -20.21
CA LYS A 318 -7.55 -5.59 -20.41
C LYS A 318 -8.21 -6.80 -19.75
N LEU A 319 -7.62 -7.99 -19.91
CA LEU A 319 -8.11 -9.20 -19.25
C LEU A 319 -8.05 -9.08 -17.72
N TYR A 320 -6.90 -8.65 -17.18
CA TYR A 320 -6.71 -8.40 -15.76
C TYR A 320 -7.79 -7.45 -15.25
N SER A 321 -7.92 -6.29 -15.89
CA SER A 321 -8.86 -5.25 -15.49
C SER A 321 -10.29 -5.76 -15.45
N THR A 322 -10.69 -6.52 -16.47
CA THR A 322 -12.02 -7.13 -16.54
C THR A 322 -12.25 -8.11 -15.40
N LEU A 323 -11.32 -9.06 -15.19
CA LEU A 323 -11.48 -10.10 -14.18
C LEU A 323 -11.37 -9.56 -12.75
N SER A 324 -10.48 -8.60 -12.50
CA SER A 324 -10.35 -7.92 -11.22
C SER A 324 -11.60 -7.09 -10.90
N SER A 325 -12.17 -6.39 -11.89
CA SER A 325 -13.42 -5.65 -11.70
C SER A 325 -14.62 -6.56 -11.47
N VAL A 326 -14.67 -7.73 -12.12
CA VAL A 326 -15.68 -8.76 -11.81
C VAL A 326 -15.50 -9.29 -10.39
N ALA A 327 -14.25 -9.52 -9.95
CA ALA A 327 -14.00 -9.94 -8.57
C ALA A 327 -14.45 -8.88 -7.55
N PHE A 328 -14.15 -7.62 -7.84
CA PHE A 328 -14.47 -6.49 -6.97
C PHE A 328 -15.99 -6.23 -6.87
N ASN A 329 -16.71 -6.25 -7.99
CA ASN A 329 -18.14 -5.87 -8.04
C ASN A 329 -19.11 -7.06 -7.97
N ASN A 330 -18.73 -8.21 -8.53
CA ASN A 330 -19.65 -9.32 -8.81
C ASN A 330 -19.24 -10.63 -8.11
N GLY A 331 -18.34 -10.56 -7.13
CA GLY A 331 -17.97 -11.66 -6.24
C GLY A 331 -16.97 -12.67 -6.81
N SER A 332 -17.00 -13.89 -6.28
CA SER A 332 -15.90 -14.87 -6.38
C SER A 332 -15.53 -15.35 -7.80
N ARG A 333 -16.37 -15.15 -8.82
CA ARG A 333 -16.13 -15.65 -10.19
C ARG A 333 -14.89 -15.01 -10.84
N GLY A 334 -14.69 -13.71 -10.67
CA GLY A 334 -13.51 -13.02 -11.23
C GLY A 334 -12.21 -13.56 -10.61
N ALA A 335 -12.22 -13.74 -9.28
CA ALA A 335 -11.09 -14.29 -8.55
C ALA A 335 -10.78 -15.75 -8.93
N LEU A 336 -11.82 -16.58 -9.15
CA LEU A 336 -11.64 -17.94 -9.66
C LEU A 336 -10.92 -17.94 -11.02
N ARG A 337 -11.37 -17.11 -11.97
CA ARG A 337 -10.76 -17.05 -13.30
C ARG A 337 -9.33 -16.55 -13.28
N MET A 338 -8.99 -15.63 -12.37
CA MET A 338 -7.63 -15.20 -12.15
C MET A 338 -6.75 -16.32 -11.56
N SER A 339 -7.26 -17.09 -10.60
CA SER A 339 -6.56 -18.27 -10.07
C SER A 339 -6.24 -19.27 -11.18
N GLU A 340 -7.23 -19.64 -11.99
CA GLU A 340 -7.05 -20.54 -13.13
C GLU A 340 -6.04 -19.99 -14.17
N LEU A 341 -6.01 -18.68 -14.38
CA LEU A 341 -5.05 -18.03 -15.28
C LEU A 341 -3.61 -18.19 -14.78
N HIS A 342 -3.36 -17.93 -13.50
CA HIS A 342 -2.05 -18.11 -12.89
C HIS A 342 -1.64 -19.60 -12.85
N ASP A 343 -2.58 -20.54 -12.70
CA ASP A 343 -2.27 -21.97 -12.85
C ASP A 343 -1.83 -22.33 -14.28
N ARG A 344 -2.43 -21.71 -15.30
CA ARG A 344 -1.96 -21.88 -16.69
C ARG A 344 -0.58 -21.29 -16.89
N PHE A 345 -0.29 -20.12 -16.33
CA PHE A 345 1.07 -19.55 -16.35
C PHE A 345 2.07 -20.45 -15.66
N ALA A 346 1.70 -21.06 -14.52
CA ALA A 346 2.55 -22.02 -13.84
C ALA A 346 2.82 -23.27 -14.69
N ASN A 347 1.85 -23.75 -15.46
CA ASN A 347 2.05 -24.92 -16.35
C ASN A 347 2.93 -24.61 -17.57
N ASN A 348 3.02 -23.34 -17.97
CA ASN A 348 3.81 -22.88 -19.11
C ASN A 348 5.16 -22.26 -18.71
N ALA A 349 5.41 -22.12 -17.41
CA ALA A 349 6.62 -21.54 -16.86
C ALA A 349 7.85 -22.38 -17.23
N GLN A 350 8.97 -21.70 -17.46
CA GLN A 350 10.21 -22.32 -17.94
C GLN A 350 11.13 -22.71 -16.79
N THR A 351 10.95 -22.12 -15.60
CA THR A 351 11.80 -22.39 -14.44
C THR A 351 11.00 -22.82 -13.21
N PRO A 352 11.57 -23.63 -12.30
CA PRO A 352 10.91 -24.01 -11.05
C PRO A 352 10.51 -22.80 -10.18
N LYS A 353 11.29 -21.72 -10.21
CA LYS A 353 10.96 -20.50 -9.46
C LYS A 353 9.74 -19.79 -10.05
N GLU A 354 9.66 -19.68 -11.37
CA GLU A 354 8.47 -19.12 -12.05
C GLU A 354 7.22 -19.95 -11.72
N VAL A 355 7.31 -21.29 -11.78
CA VAL A 355 6.22 -22.19 -11.37
C VAL A 355 5.79 -21.86 -9.94
N ALA A 356 6.73 -21.76 -9.00
CA ALA A 356 6.43 -21.50 -7.60
C ALA A 356 5.73 -20.14 -7.39
N VAL A 357 6.19 -19.08 -8.07
CA VAL A 357 5.57 -17.76 -7.98
C VAL A 357 4.14 -17.79 -8.53
N GLN A 358 3.95 -18.35 -9.73
CA GLN A 358 2.64 -18.40 -10.37
C GLN A 358 1.65 -19.27 -9.59
N ARG A 359 2.11 -20.40 -9.02
CA ARG A 359 1.28 -21.22 -8.11
C ARG A 359 0.90 -20.48 -6.84
N GLN A 360 1.80 -19.68 -6.27
CA GLN A 360 1.45 -18.88 -5.10
C GLN A 360 0.42 -17.79 -5.45
N LEU A 361 0.58 -17.09 -6.58
CA LEU A 361 -0.41 -16.11 -7.04
C LEU A 361 -1.77 -16.76 -7.33
N SER A 362 -1.79 -17.95 -7.93
CA SER A 362 -3.02 -18.74 -8.10
C SER A 362 -3.68 -19.02 -6.75
N LYS A 363 -2.93 -19.47 -5.74
CA LYS A 363 -3.45 -19.69 -4.38
C LYS A 363 -3.98 -18.40 -3.75
N SER A 364 -3.35 -17.26 -3.97
CA SER A 364 -3.81 -15.97 -3.44
C SER A 364 -5.15 -15.54 -4.06
N TRP A 365 -5.30 -15.69 -5.37
CA TRP A 365 -6.60 -15.49 -6.04
C TRP A 365 -7.64 -16.53 -5.61
N GLY A 366 -7.24 -17.77 -5.36
CA GLY A 366 -8.12 -18.81 -4.79
C GLY A 366 -8.60 -18.45 -3.39
N ALA A 367 -7.72 -17.90 -2.53
CA ALA A 367 -8.08 -17.40 -1.22
C ALA A 367 -9.07 -16.22 -1.31
N LEU A 368 -8.86 -15.29 -2.26
CA LEU A 368 -9.80 -14.20 -2.51
C LEU A 368 -11.15 -14.72 -3.02
N ARG A 369 -11.17 -15.72 -3.90
CA ARG A 369 -12.40 -16.39 -4.34
C ARG A 369 -13.17 -16.92 -3.13
N ASP A 370 -12.49 -17.62 -2.22
CA ASP A 370 -13.12 -18.21 -1.05
C ASP A 370 -13.59 -17.14 -0.05
N TYR A 371 -12.83 -16.05 0.08
CA TYR A 371 -13.23 -14.86 0.84
C TYR A 371 -14.52 -14.21 0.30
N LEU A 372 -14.75 -14.28 -1.02
CA LEU A 372 -15.90 -13.69 -1.71
C LEU A 372 -17.11 -14.64 -1.89
N LYS A 373 -17.08 -15.85 -1.33
CA LYS A 373 -18.20 -16.79 -1.46
C LYS A 373 -19.41 -16.35 -0.62
N PRO A 374 -20.63 -16.33 -1.18
CA PRO A 374 -21.85 -16.08 -0.42
C PRO A 374 -21.98 -17.07 0.74
N GLY A 375 -22.37 -16.59 1.93
CA GLY A 375 -22.54 -17.40 3.14
C GLY A 375 -21.30 -17.49 4.05
N VAL A 376 -20.16 -16.96 3.62
CA VAL A 376 -19.17 -16.43 4.56
C VAL A 376 -19.68 -15.04 4.91
N GLU A 377 -20.45 -14.89 6.00
CA GLU A 377 -20.95 -13.58 6.42
C GLU A 377 -19.78 -12.63 6.67
N TYR A 378 -19.49 -11.80 5.67
CA TYR A 378 -18.82 -10.54 5.90
C TYR A 378 -19.87 -9.61 6.49
N ASP A 379 -20.03 -9.65 7.80
CA ASP A 379 -20.71 -8.59 8.51
C ASP A 379 -19.66 -7.51 8.85
N PRO A 380 -19.65 -6.37 8.13
CA PRO A 380 -18.75 -5.27 8.45
C PRO A 380 -19.00 -4.68 9.85
N ASN A 381 -20.12 -5.06 10.49
CA ASN A 381 -20.52 -4.68 11.84
C ASN A 381 -20.52 -5.86 12.83
N ALA A 382 -20.01 -7.05 12.47
CA ALA A 382 -19.92 -8.16 13.42
C ALA A 382 -18.88 -7.79 14.47
N VAL A 383 -19.37 -7.25 15.59
CA VAL A 383 -18.63 -7.01 16.83
C VAL A 383 -18.57 -8.31 17.62
#